data_AF-V4Y2G9-F1
#
_entry.id   AF-V4Y2G9-F1
#
_cell.length_a   1.000
_cell.length_b   1.000
_cell.length_c   1.000
_cell.angle_alpha   90.00
_cell.angle_beta   90.00
_cell.angle_gamma   90.00
#
_symmetry.space_group_name_H-M   'P 1'
#
loop_
_entity.id
_entity.type
_entity.pdbx_description
1 polymer ?
#
loop_
_entity_poly.entity_id
_entity_poly.type
_entity_poly.pdbx_seq_one_letter_code
_entity_poly.pdbx_strand_id
1 'polypeptide(L)'
;MLTLLAGGTGTPKLLAGATARRDPGELTVVGNTGDDVELGGLMVCPDLDTVLFHEGGVLDTDRWWGIDSDTHETNTELHRLADEAGLDSGPQFLDDDRQTAGREIARWRRFSGVAEFMTIGDRDRAVHITRTSLLDAGHSLTAVTRRLADAFDLDLTLLPMSDDPVASLIHTDDGRMHFQEYWVGHRGEPAVDAVEFRGSDAAAPTEAVLDALDAPVVIGPSNPVTSIGPMLALDGVEAALEATTGRRRLAVRRGPRLFRAGS
;
A
#
# COMPACT_ATOMS: atom_id res chain seq x y z
N MET A 1 -5.76 22.23 7.38
CA MET A 1 -5.63 21.22 6.30
C MET A 1 -4.21 21.18 5.77
N LEU A 2 -3.55 20.03 5.90
CA LEU A 2 -2.24 19.68 5.36
C LEU A 2 -2.37 18.27 4.77
N THR A 3 -1.90 18.09 3.53
CA THR A 3 -1.96 16.80 2.84
C THR A 3 -0.60 16.14 2.85
N LEU A 4 -0.56 14.85 3.16
CA LEU A 4 0.63 14.01 3.15
C LEU A 4 0.47 12.94 2.08
N LEU A 5 1.43 12.87 1.15
CA LEU A 5 1.51 11.73 0.24
C LEU A 5 2.29 10.60 0.91
N ALA A 6 1.66 9.43 0.97
CA ALA A 6 2.09 8.29 1.75
C ALA A 6 2.33 7.05 0.89
N GLY A 7 3.52 6.46 1.04
CA GLY A 7 3.73 5.08 0.64
C GLY A 7 4.96 4.46 1.32
N GLY A 8 4.90 3.16 1.57
CA GLY A 8 5.86 2.39 2.35
C GLY A 8 6.02 2.82 3.82
N THR A 9 6.98 2.19 4.49
CA THR A 9 7.29 2.36 5.94
C THR A 9 7.92 3.71 6.31
N GLY A 10 8.13 4.60 5.33
CA GLY A 10 8.63 5.96 5.55
C GLY A 10 7.54 6.91 6.06
N THR A 11 6.29 6.67 5.65
CA THR A 11 5.16 7.54 5.96
C THR A 11 4.78 7.56 7.44
N PRO A 12 4.63 6.43 8.14
CA PRO A 12 4.24 6.44 9.56
C PRO A 12 5.20 7.26 10.43
N LYS A 13 6.49 7.22 10.09
CA LYS A 13 7.53 8.01 10.79
C LYS A 13 7.33 9.52 10.60
N LEU A 14 6.88 9.93 9.41
CA LEU A 14 6.52 11.32 9.15
C LEU A 14 5.20 11.69 9.83
N LEU A 15 4.20 10.81 9.77
CA LEU A 15 2.90 11.00 10.42
C LEU A 15 3.05 11.18 11.93
N ALA A 16 3.81 10.31 12.60
CA ALA A 16 4.15 10.46 14.02
C ALA A 16 4.75 11.84 14.36
N GLY A 17 5.56 12.41 13.46
CA GLY A 17 6.12 13.75 13.64
C GLY A 17 5.14 14.88 13.32
N ALA A 18 4.17 14.65 12.44
CA ALA A 18 3.16 15.61 12.02
C ALA A 18 2.02 15.72 13.04
N THR A 19 1.47 14.60 13.49
CA THR A 19 0.41 14.52 14.51
C THR A 19 0.88 15.06 15.87
N ALA A 20 2.17 14.94 16.19
CA ALA A 20 2.75 15.57 17.37
C ALA A 20 2.80 17.12 17.32
N ARG A 21 2.58 17.74 16.17
CA ARG A 21 2.70 19.21 15.97
C ARG A 21 1.47 19.88 15.38
N ARG A 22 0.49 19.11 14.92
CA ARG A 22 -0.75 19.58 14.33
C ARG A 22 -1.91 18.76 14.84
N ASP A 23 -3.08 19.38 14.89
CA ASP A 23 -4.33 18.67 15.13
C ASP A 23 -4.51 17.60 14.03
N PRO A 24 -4.63 16.31 14.38
CA PRO A 24 -4.85 15.23 13.42
C PRO A 24 -6.07 15.45 12.52
N GLY A 25 -7.12 16.11 13.02
CA GLY A 25 -8.31 16.47 12.23
C GLY A 25 -8.03 17.46 11.09
N GLU A 26 -6.86 18.11 11.09
CA GLU A 26 -6.40 18.96 9.99
C GLU A 26 -5.51 18.23 8.98
N LEU A 27 -5.28 16.92 9.15
CA LEU A 27 -4.40 16.13 8.30
C LEU A 27 -5.20 15.26 7.33
N THR A 28 -4.76 15.24 6.07
CA THR A 28 -5.21 14.29 5.07
C THR A 28 -4.03 13.47 4.58
N VAL A 29 -4.18 12.16 4.54
CA VAL A 29 -3.18 11.23 4.04
C VAL A 29 -3.71 10.61 2.76
N VAL A 30 -2.98 10.77 1.66
CA VAL A 30 -3.25 10.07 0.40
C VAL A 30 -2.27 8.90 0.31
N GLY A 31 -2.79 7.69 0.47
CA GLY A 31 -2.02 6.45 0.45
C GLY A 31 -1.88 5.85 -0.94
N ASN A 32 -0.67 5.38 -1.24
CA ASN A 32 -0.37 4.62 -2.45
C ASN A 32 -1.18 3.33 -2.48
N THR A 33 -1.78 3.02 -3.64
CA THR A 33 -2.48 1.75 -3.88
C THR A 33 -1.83 0.94 -5.00
N GLY A 34 -0.68 1.39 -5.54
CA GLY A 34 0.09 0.66 -6.54
C GLY A 34 0.67 -0.65 -6.02
N ASP A 35 0.79 -0.78 -4.70
CA ASP A 35 1.38 -1.93 -4.02
C ASP A 35 0.32 -2.87 -3.42
N ASP A 36 -0.96 -2.55 -3.60
CA ASP A 36 -2.08 -3.39 -3.19
C ASP A 36 -2.06 -4.71 -3.94
N VAL A 37 -2.51 -5.79 -3.31
CA VAL A 37 -2.61 -7.12 -3.94
C VAL A 37 -3.90 -7.83 -3.53
N GLU A 38 -4.38 -8.72 -4.39
CA GLU A 38 -5.31 -9.78 -4.00
C GLU A 38 -4.50 -11.04 -3.68
N LEU A 39 -4.38 -11.41 -2.40
CA LEU A 39 -3.67 -12.60 -1.94
C LEU A 39 -4.67 -13.63 -1.43
N GLY A 40 -4.77 -14.77 -2.11
CA GLY A 40 -5.73 -15.81 -1.72
C GLY A 40 -7.20 -15.35 -1.78
N GLY A 41 -7.52 -14.38 -2.65
CA GLY A 41 -8.84 -13.78 -2.77
C GLY A 41 -9.13 -12.64 -1.79
N LEU A 42 -8.18 -12.26 -0.94
CA LEU A 42 -8.32 -11.14 -0.01
C LEU A 42 -7.55 -9.92 -0.52
N MET A 43 -8.21 -8.76 -0.53
CA MET A 43 -7.58 -7.48 -0.84
C MET A 43 -6.74 -6.99 0.35
N VAL A 44 -5.43 -6.89 0.11
CA VAL A 44 -4.42 -6.35 1.03
C VAL A 44 -3.99 -4.99 0.49
N CYS A 45 -4.00 -3.96 1.34
CA CYS A 45 -3.65 -2.58 0.95
C CYS A 45 -2.54 -2.04 1.86
N PRO A 46 -1.27 -2.50 1.71
CA PRO A 46 -0.25 -2.38 2.74
C PRO A 46 0.01 -0.95 3.22
N ASP A 47 -0.02 0.01 2.31
CA ASP A 47 0.25 1.41 2.64
C ASP A 47 -0.92 2.09 3.35
N LEU A 48 -2.17 1.70 3.05
CA LEU A 48 -3.36 2.13 3.79
C LEU A 48 -3.42 1.46 5.16
N ASP A 49 -3.20 0.14 5.20
CA ASP A 49 -3.22 -0.67 6.43
C ASP A 49 -2.17 -0.17 7.43
N THR A 50 -0.98 0.16 6.94
CA THR A 50 0.07 0.74 7.78
C THR A 50 -0.35 2.07 8.41
N VAL A 51 -1.10 2.93 7.71
CA VAL A 51 -1.62 4.19 8.29
C VAL A 51 -2.77 3.91 9.26
N LEU A 52 -3.69 3.01 8.91
CA LEU A 52 -4.78 2.58 9.79
C LEU A 52 -4.24 2.06 11.12
N PHE A 53 -3.26 1.18 11.09
CA PHE A 53 -2.70 0.58 12.31
C PHE A 53 -1.89 1.57 13.11
N HIS A 54 -1.17 2.49 12.43
CA HIS A 54 -0.38 3.50 13.13
C HIS A 54 -1.28 4.45 13.92
N GLU A 55 -2.27 5.04 13.27
CA GLU A 55 -3.17 6.01 13.89
C GLU A 55 -4.16 5.34 14.84
N GLY A 56 -4.56 4.09 14.57
CA GLY A 56 -5.33 3.26 15.49
C GLY A 56 -4.53 2.74 16.69
N GLY A 57 -3.23 3.07 16.80
CA GLY A 57 -2.40 2.72 17.96
C GLY A 57 -2.06 1.23 18.09
N VAL A 58 -2.13 0.47 17.00
CA VAL A 58 -1.93 -1.00 16.99
C VAL A 58 -0.84 -1.48 16.03
N LEU A 59 -0.12 -0.58 15.35
CA LEU A 59 0.97 -0.95 14.44
C LEU A 59 2.13 -1.64 15.19
N ASP A 60 2.66 -2.72 14.63
CA ASP A 60 3.97 -3.25 15.02
C ASP A 60 5.07 -2.23 14.61
N THR A 61 5.59 -1.50 15.59
CA THR A 61 6.63 -0.47 15.37
C THR A 61 8.07 -1.02 15.32
N ASP A 62 8.27 -2.30 15.60
CA ASP A 62 9.56 -2.97 15.37
C ASP A 62 9.72 -3.28 13.87
N ARG A 63 8.65 -3.80 13.25
CA ARG A 63 8.62 -4.17 11.82
C ARG A 63 8.17 -3.03 10.91
N TRP A 64 7.35 -2.10 11.42
CA TRP A 64 6.67 -1.03 10.68
C TRP A 64 5.62 -1.51 9.66
N TRP A 65 5.05 -2.69 9.89
CA TRP A 65 3.94 -3.28 9.14
C TRP A 65 3.23 -4.32 10.00
N GLY A 66 1.94 -4.56 9.74
CA GLY A 66 1.13 -5.49 10.53
C GLY A 66 0.74 -4.95 11.92
N ILE A 67 0.00 -5.75 12.67
CA ILE A 67 -0.53 -5.40 13.99
C ILE A 67 0.42 -5.92 15.09
N ASP A 68 0.72 -5.08 16.09
CA ASP A 68 1.56 -5.43 17.22
C ASP A 68 0.96 -6.59 18.00
N SER A 69 1.81 -7.56 18.36
CA SER A 69 1.43 -8.76 19.11
C SER A 69 0.38 -9.65 18.39
N ASP A 70 0.26 -9.58 17.05
CA ASP A 70 -0.69 -10.41 16.30
C ASP A 70 -0.27 -11.89 16.27
N THR A 71 -1.28 -12.77 16.27
CA THR A 71 -1.06 -14.20 16.07
C THR A 71 -0.94 -14.51 14.58
N HIS A 72 -0.31 -15.63 14.26
CA HIS A 72 -0.03 -16.04 12.89
C HIS A 72 -0.45 -17.50 12.66
N GLU A 73 -1.51 -17.94 13.33
CA GLU A 73 -1.95 -19.34 13.29
C GLU A 73 -2.39 -19.72 11.87
N THR A 74 -3.16 -18.85 11.21
CA THR A 74 -3.60 -19.09 9.83
C THR A 74 -2.41 -19.18 8.86
N ASN A 75 -1.47 -18.24 8.98
CA ASN A 75 -0.28 -18.22 8.12
C ASN A 75 0.60 -19.46 8.35
N THR A 76 0.82 -19.85 9.61
CA THR A 76 1.56 -21.05 9.99
C THR A 76 0.91 -22.31 9.40
N GLU A 77 -0.41 -22.42 9.47
CA GLU A 77 -1.14 -23.56 8.93
C GLU A 77 -1.10 -23.61 7.40
N LEU A 78 -1.12 -22.46 6.71
CA LEU A 78 -0.97 -22.39 5.25
C LEU A 78 0.41 -22.92 4.80
N HIS A 79 1.48 -22.57 5.51
CA HIS A 79 2.82 -23.11 5.26
C HIS A 79 2.88 -24.62 5.54
N ARG A 80 2.34 -25.08 6.69
CA ARG A 80 2.29 -26.51 7.03
C ARG A 80 1.53 -27.34 5.98
N LEU A 81 0.40 -26.83 5.49
CA LEU A 81 -0.39 -27.49 4.44
C LEU A 81 0.35 -27.54 3.11
N ALA A 82 1.04 -26.45 2.73
CA ALA A 82 1.85 -26.43 1.52
C ALA A 82 3.00 -27.45 1.59
N ASP A 83 3.71 -27.52 2.71
CA ASP A 83 4.79 -28.48 2.93
C ASP A 83 4.29 -29.93 2.81
N GLU A 84 3.18 -30.27 3.49
CA GLU A 84 2.60 -31.63 3.44
C GLU A 84 2.08 -31.99 2.04
N ALA A 85 1.59 -31.00 1.29
CA ALA A 85 1.09 -31.18 -0.07
C ALA A 85 2.19 -31.10 -1.13
N GLY A 86 3.44 -30.78 -0.77
CA GLY A 86 4.55 -30.59 -1.72
C GLY A 86 4.37 -29.39 -2.64
N LEU A 87 3.77 -28.31 -2.13
CA LEU A 87 3.52 -27.06 -2.87
C LEU A 87 4.63 -26.04 -2.61
N ASP A 88 4.89 -25.19 -3.60
CA ASP A 88 5.87 -24.10 -3.50
C ASP A 88 5.41 -23.02 -2.50
N SER A 89 6.35 -22.45 -1.73
CA SER A 89 6.10 -21.43 -0.70
C SER A 89 6.54 -20.02 -1.09
N GLY A 90 7.03 -19.84 -2.31
CA GLY A 90 7.38 -18.55 -2.89
C GLY A 90 6.14 -17.78 -3.37
N PRO A 91 6.36 -16.53 -3.83
CA PRO A 91 5.31 -15.75 -4.47
C PRO A 91 4.74 -16.47 -5.70
N GLN A 92 3.43 -16.64 -5.73
CA GLN A 92 2.71 -17.30 -6.82
C GLN A 92 1.78 -16.32 -7.51
N PHE A 93 2.34 -15.51 -8.42
CA PHE A 93 1.58 -14.61 -9.27
C PHE A 93 0.70 -15.42 -10.24
N LEU A 94 -0.59 -15.10 -10.32
CA LEU A 94 -1.50 -15.85 -11.19
C LEU A 94 -1.25 -15.56 -12.68
N ASP A 95 -1.63 -16.50 -13.54
CA ASP A 95 -1.52 -16.38 -15.00
C ASP A 95 -2.27 -15.14 -15.56
N ASP A 96 -1.84 -14.64 -16.71
CA ASP A 96 -2.34 -13.40 -17.32
C ASP A 96 -3.87 -13.35 -17.52
N ASP A 97 -4.50 -14.48 -17.86
CA ASP A 97 -5.97 -14.58 -18.00
C ASP A 97 -6.68 -14.46 -16.65
N ARG A 98 -6.05 -14.97 -15.59
CA ARG A 98 -6.54 -14.83 -14.22
C ARG A 98 -6.29 -13.43 -13.69
N GLN A 99 -5.22 -12.74 -14.08
CA GLN A 99 -4.95 -11.37 -13.61
C GLN A 99 -6.07 -10.38 -13.90
N THR A 100 -6.93 -10.63 -14.90
CA THR A 100 -8.06 -9.75 -15.24
C THR A 100 -9.43 -10.31 -14.88
N ALA A 101 -9.49 -11.56 -14.41
CA ALA A 101 -10.72 -12.20 -13.97
C ALA A 101 -11.12 -11.76 -12.55
N GLY A 102 -12.42 -11.79 -12.26
CA GLY A 102 -12.94 -11.51 -10.91
C GLY A 102 -13.06 -10.00 -10.62
N ARG A 103 -12.55 -9.58 -9.47
CA ARG A 103 -12.72 -8.23 -8.94
C ARG A 103 -11.90 -7.22 -9.76
N GLU A 104 -12.55 -6.18 -10.26
CA GLU A 104 -11.88 -5.15 -11.09
C GLU A 104 -10.73 -4.46 -10.37
N ILE A 105 -10.93 -4.10 -9.10
CA ILE A 105 -9.87 -3.50 -8.29
C ILE A 105 -8.71 -4.47 -7.98
N ALA A 106 -8.82 -5.76 -8.29
CA ALA A 106 -7.72 -6.73 -8.12
C ALA A 106 -6.88 -6.93 -9.39
N ARG A 107 -7.19 -6.23 -10.49
CA ARG A 107 -6.54 -6.48 -11.78
C ARG A 107 -5.01 -6.31 -11.71
N TRP A 108 -4.29 -7.26 -12.31
CA TRP A 108 -2.82 -7.30 -12.45
C TRP A 108 -2.01 -7.40 -11.16
N ARG A 109 -2.66 -7.72 -10.05
CA ARG A 109 -2.05 -7.81 -8.71
C ARG A 109 -2.57 -9.00 -7.91
N ARG A 110 -2.85 -10.12 -8.59
CA ARG A 110 -3.46 -11.32 -8.01
C ARG A 110 -2.41 -12.41 -7.74
N PHE A 111 -2.46 -12.96 -6.54
CA PHE A 111 -1.58 -14.01 -6.04
C PHE A 111 -2.37 -15.18 -5.45
N SER A 112 -1.84 -16.39 -5.59
CA SER A 112 -2.28 -17.54 -4.81
C SER A 112 -2.07 -17.30 -3.32
N GLY A 113 -2.99 -17.80 -2.49
CA GLY A 113 -2.84 -17.79 -1.02
C GLY A 113 -2.14 -19.02 -0.45
N VAL A 114 -1.64 -19.91 -1.31
CA VAL A 114 -0.81 -21.06 -0.88
C VAL A 114 0.47 -20.52 -0.26
N ALA A 115 0.77 -20.93 0.98
CA ALA A 115 1.98 -20.54 1.71
C ALA A 115 2.31 -19.04 1.54
N GLU A 116 1.34 -18.18 1.89
CA GLU A 116 1.43 -16.73 1.74
C GLU A 116 2.85 -16.19 1.98
N PHE A 117 3.46 -15.69 0.90
CA PHE A 117 4.81 -15.12 0.93
C PHE A 117 4.86 -13.81 1.74
N MET A 118 3.70 -13.15 1.91
CA MET A 118 3.51 -12.06 2.85
C MET A 118 2.95 -12.63 4.15
N THR A 119 3.64 -12.41 5.27
CA THR A 119 3.14 -12.82 6.58
C THR A 119 1.94 -11.97 6.98
N ILE A 120 0.74 -12.55 6.96
CA ILE A 120 -0.51 -11.90 7.37
C ILE A 120 -0.93 -12.43 8.74
N GLY A 121 -1.02 -11.55 9.73
CA GLY A 121 -1.50 -11.88 11.07
C GLY A 121 -3.01 -12.14 11.10
N ASP A 122 -3.50 -12.79 12.16
CA ASP A 122 -4.91 -13.20 12.24
C ASP A 122 -5.86 -12.00 12.45
N ARG A 123 -5.45 -10.96 13.20
CA ARG A 123 -6.22 -9.70 13.29
C ARG A 123 -6.08 -8.86 12.03
N ASP A 124 -4.89 -8.81 11.44
CA ASP A 124 -4.64 -8.15 10.16
C ASP A 124 -5.55 -8.74 9.05
N ARG A 125 -5.66 -10.08 9.01
CA ARG A 125 -6.59 -10.78 8.11
C ARG A 125 -8.05 -10.36 8.28
N ALA A 126 -8.50 -10.04 9.50
CA ALA A 126 -9.87 -9.57 9.71
C ALA A 126 -10.14 -8.24 8.99
N VAL A 127 -9.12 -7.37 8.88
CA VAL A 127 -9.19 -6.12 8.10
C VAL A 127 -9.33 -6.44 6.62
N HIS A 128 -8.52 -7.37 6.10
CA HIS A 128 -8.58 -7.81 4.70
C HIS A 128 -9.92 -8.45 4.33
N ILE A 129 -10.47 -9.32 5.20
CA ILE A 129 -11.79 -9.94 5.01
C ILE A 129 -12.88 -8.85 4.98
N THR A 130 -12.83 -7.91 5.93
CA THR A 130 -13.82 -6.82 6.01
C THR A 130 -13.75 -5.93 4.77
N ARG A 131 -12.54 -5.52 4.36
CA ARG A 131 -12.30 -4.74 3.14
C ARG A 131 -12.88 -5.45 1.93
N THR A 132 -12.48 -6.69 1.72
CA THR A 132 -12.88 -7.50 0.57
C THR A 132 -14.40 -7.67 0.51
N SER A 133 -15.03 -7.99 1.64
CA SER A 133 -16.48 -8.16 1.74
C SER A 133 -17.25 -6.88 1.41
N LEU A 134 -16.74 -5.70 1.81
CA LEU A 134 -17.37 -4.43 1.48
C LEU A 134 -17.18 -4.06 0.01
N LEU A 135 -16.01 -4.36 -0.58
CA LEU A 135 -15.80 -4.25 -2.02
C LEU A 135 -16.73 -5.21 -2.79
N ASP A 136 -17.05 -6.40 -2.24
CA ASP A 136 -18.06 -7.34 -2.78
C ASP A 136 -19.48 -6.81 -2.70
N ALA A 137 -19.78 -6.03 -1.67
CA ALA A 137 -21.06 -5.33 -1.55
C ALA A 137 -21.16 -4.09 -2.48
N GLY A 138 -20.14 -3.81 -3.30
CA GLY A 138 -20.14 -2.71 -4.26
C GLY A 138 -19.70 -1.35 -3.69
N HIS A 139 -19.07 -1.32 -2.52
CA HIS A 139 -18.43 -0.10 -2.01
C HIS A 139 -17.10 0.16 -2.73
N SER A 140 -16.76 1.43 -2.95
CA SER A 140 -15.44 1.82 -3.46
C SER A 140 -14.36 1.71 -2.39
N LEU A 141 -13.08 1.64 -2.78
CA LEU A 141 -11.97 1.56 -1.82
C LEU A 141 -11.95 2.77 -0.88
N THR A 142 -12.26 3.96 -1.37
CA THR A 142 -12.39 5.19 -0.58
C THR A 142 -13.48 5.06 0.47
N ALA A 143 -14.65 4.50 0.12
CA ALA A 143 -15.72 4.27 1.08
C ALA A 143 -15.36 3.21 2.12
N VAL A 144 -14.66 2.15 1.70
CA VAL A 144 -14.18 1.08 2.59
C VAL A 144 -13.11 1.58 3.54
N THR A 145 -12.11 2.30 3.05
CA THR A 145 -11.04 2.91 3.83
C THR A 145 -11.58 3.87 4.88
N ARG A 146 -12.59 4.69 4.55
CA ARG A 146 -13.27 5.54 5.53
C ARG A 146 -13.90 4.74 6.67
N ARG A 147 -14.63 3.66 6.36
CA ARG A 147 -15.26 2.82 7.38
C ARG A 147 -14.26 2.11 8.29
N LEU A 148 -13.14 1.66 7.71
CA LEU A 148 -12.06 1.08 8.49
C LEU A 148 -11.39 2.14 9.37
N ALA A 149 -11.15 3.34 8.83
CA ALA A 149 -10.63 4.47 9.60
C ALA A 149 -11.54 4.81 10.80
N ASP A 150 -12.86 4.88 10.59
CA ASP A 150 -13.83 5.09 11.66
C ASP A 150 -13.76 3.95 12.71
N ALA A 151 -13.60 2.70 12.28
CA ALA A 151 -13.52 1.55 13.19
C ALA A 151 -12.21 1.49 14.01
N PHE A 152 -11.16 2.16 13.54
CA PHE A 152 -9.89 2.34 14.25
C PHE A 152 -9.82 3.69 14.99
N ASP A 153 -10.92 4.45 15.06
CA ASP A 153 -11.02 5.76 15.71
C ASP A 153 -9.98 6.77 15.18
N LEU A 154 -9.75 6.79 13.86
CA LEU A 154 -8.83 7.77 13.24
C LEU A 154 -9.40 9.19 13.29
N ASP A 155 -8.62 10.11 13.84
CA ASP A 155 -8.93 11.55 13.80
C ASP A 155 -8.60 12.19 12.44
N LEU A 156 -7.61 11.65 11.71
CA LEU A 156 -7.20 12.16 10.40
C LEU A 156 -8.03 11.60 9.25
N THR A 157 -7.98 12.26 8.09
CA THR A 157 -8.60 11.73 6.85
C THR A 157 -7.63 10.84 6.09
N LEU A 158 -7.96 9.57 5.87
CA LEU A 158 -7.19 8.64 5.04
C LEU A 158 -7.92 8.37 3.71
N LEU A 159 -7.21 8.58 2.59
CA LEU A 159 -7.72 8.37 1.23
C LEU A 159 -6.79 7.41 0.46
N PRO A 160 -7.32 6.43 -0.29
CA PRO A 160 -6.53 5.78 -1.34
C PRO A 160 -6.27 6.77 -2.47
N MET A 161 -5.13 6.66 -3.17
CA MET A 161 -4.83 7.53 -4.31
C MET A 161 -5.85 7.40 -5.45
N SER A 162 -6.52 6.25 -5.57
CA SER A 162 -7.56 5.96 -6.56
C SER A 162 -8.48 4.83 -6.06
N ASP A 163 -9.70 4.79 -6.59
CA ASP A 163 -10.62 3.65 -6.47
C ASP A 163 -10.41 2.61 -7.61
N ASP A 164 -9.53 2.90 -8.56
CA ASP A 164 -9.23 2.06 -9.73
C ASP A 164 -7.97 1.19 -9.48
N PRO A 165 -7.83 0.05 -10.19
CA PRO A 165 -6.66 -0.80 -10.08
C PRO A 165 -5.43 -0.17 -10.73
N VAL A 166 -4.36 0.01 -9.95
CA VAL A 166 -3.01 0.31 -10.43
C VAL A 166 -2.05 -0.71 -9.82
N ALA A 167 -1.20 -1.33 -10.63
CA ALA A 167 -0.22 -2.32 -10.16
C ALA A 167 1.21 -1.86 -10.48
N SER A 168 2.04 -1.74 -9.45
CA SER A 168 3.48 -1.51 -9.57
C SER A 168 4.16 -2.81 -10.03
N LEU A 169 4.55 -2.89 -11.29
CA LEU A 169 5.26 -4.04 -11.87
C LEU A 169 6.74 -3.70 -12.08
N ILE A 170 7.60 -4.62 -11.69
CA ILE A 170 9.05 -4.55 -11.82
C ILE A 170 9.49 -5.45 -12.96
N HIS A 171 10.24 -4.89 -13.89
CA HIS A 171 10.86 -5.63 -14.99
C HIS A 171 12.33 -5.86 -14.68
N THR A 172 12.75 -7.11 -14.76
CA THR A 172 14.12 -7.58 -14.53
C THR A 172 14.53 -8.54 -15.65
N ASP A 173 15.81 -8.91 -15.68
CA ASP A 173 16.33 -9.97 -16.57
C ASP A 173 15.62 -11.33 -16.39
N ASP A 174 15.10 -11.59 -15.18
CA ASP A 174 14.37 -12.84 -14.84
C ASP A 174 12.88 -12.78 -15.20
N GLY A 175 12.40 -11.61 -15.65
CA GLY A 175 11.03 -11.39 -16.10
C GLY A 175 10.29 -10.30 -15.32
N ARG A 176 8.98 -10.25 -15.52
CA ARG A 176 8.09 -9.26 -14.90
C ARG A 176 7.49 -9.84 -13.62
N MET A 177 7.58 -9.08 -12.53
CA MET A 177 6.98 -9.44 -11.23
C MET A 177 6.26 -8.26 -10.60
N HIS A 178 5.33 -8.51 -9.69
CA HIS A 178 4.73 -7.43 -8.89
C HIS A 178 5.73 -6.88 -7.87
N PHE A 179 5.57 -5.62 -7.46
CA PHE A 179 6.45 -5.00 -6.46
C PHE A 179 6.53 -5.78 -5.14
N GLN A 180 5.41 -6.33 -4.65
CA GLN A 180 5.41 -7.16 -3.43
C GLN A 180 6.25 -8.44 -3.59
N GLU A 181 6.19 -9.09 -4.75
CA GLU A 181 7.03 -10.25 -5.04
C GLU A 181 8.52 -9.84 -5.08
N TYR A 182 8.84 -8.76 -5.79
CA TYR A 182 10.20 -8.22 -5.85
C TYR A 182 10.76 -7.91 -4.46
N TRP A 183 9.99 -7.19 -3.62
CA TRP A 183 10.48 -6.67 -2.35
C TRP A 183 10.40 -7.69 -1.21
N VAL A 184 9.28 -8.42 -1.08
CA VAL A 184 9.07 -9.37 0.02
C VAL A 184 9.61 -10.75 -0.34
N GLY A 185 9.28 -11.25 -1.53
CA GLY A 185 9.72 -12.57 -1.99
C GLY A 185 11.21 -12.62 -2.32
N HIS A 186 11.68 -11.66 -3.13
CA HIS A 186 13.06 -11.63 -3.63
C HIS A 186 13.96 -10.60 -2.92
N ARG A 187 13.49 -10.00 -1.83
CA ARG A 187 14.25 -9.05 -0.98
C ARG A 187 14.85 -7.84 -1.71
N GLY A 188 14.30 -7.50 -2.86
CA GLY A 188 14.81 -6.44 -3.74
C GLY A 188 16.20 -6.71 -4.29
N GLU A 189 16.61 -7.98 -4.37
CA GLU A 189 17.91 -8.41 -4.89
C GLU A 189 18.00 -8.38 -6.43
N PRO A 190 16.96 -8.73 -7.21
CA PRO A 190 17.02 -8.67 -8.68
C PRO A 190 17.35 -7.28 -9.20
N ALA A 191 18.13 -7.21 -10.28
CA ALA A 191 18.42 -5.93 -10.93
C ALA A 191 17.16 -5.41 -11.64
N VAL A 192 16.82 -4.14 -11.41
CA VAL A 192 15.63 -3.49 -11.99
C VAL A 192 16.00 -2.81 -13.31
N ASP A 193 15.32 -3.20 -14.38
CA ASP A 193 15.43 -2.57 -15.70
C ASP A 193 14.42 -1.43 -15.87
N ALA A 194 13.17 -1.68 -15.47
CA ALA A 194 12.08 -0.71 -15.59
C ALA A 194 11.01 -0.94 -14.52
N VAL A 195 10.23 0.11 -14.26
CA VAL A 195 9.02 0.07 -13.41
C VAL A 195 7.84 0.49 -14.28
N GLU A 196 6.78 -0.32 -14.27
CA GLU A 196 5.52 -0.09 -14.97
C GLU A 196 4.40 0.11 -13.96
N PHE A 197 3.54 1.12 -14.15
CA PHE A 197 2.33 1.33 -13.37
C PHE A 197 1.12 0.85 -14.16
N ARG A 198 0.91 -0.46 -14.20
CA ARG A 198 -0.12 -1.06 -15.06
C ARG A 198 -1.50 -0.61 -14.60
N GLY A 199 -2.31 -0.12 -15.54
CA GLY A 199 -3.67 0.38 -15.28
C GLY A 199 -3.76 1.89 -15.08
N SER A 200 -2.64 2.59 -14.89
CA SER A 200 -2.64 4.04 -14.63
C SER A 200 -3.34 4.86 -15.72
N ASP A 201 -3.19 4.46 -17.00
CA ASP A 201 -3.78 5.17 -18.14
C ASP A 201 -5.33 5.20 -18.13
N ALA A 202 -5.96 4.29 -17.38
CA ALA A 202 -7.41 4.19 -17.24
C ALA A 202 -7.90 4.53 -15.82
N ALA A 203 -6.98 4.71 -14.88
CA ALA A 203 -7.28 5.03 -13.49
C ALA A 203 -7.34 6.55 -13.28
N ALA A 204 -8.17 6.99 -12.34
CA ALA A 204 -8.27 8.40 -11.97
C ALA A 204 -8.14 8.60 -10.45
N PRO A 205 -7.58 9.72 -9.98
CA PRO A 205 -7.73 10.11 -8.58
C PRO A 205 -9.20 10.42 -8.30
N THR A 206 -9.66 10.13 -7.09
CA THR A 206 -11.02 10.51 -6.70
C THR A 206 -11.13 12.03 -6.51
N GLU A 207 -12.35 12.59 -6.58
CA GLU A 207 -12.56 14.01 -6.27
C GLU A 207 -12.02 14.38 -4.89
N ALA A 208 -12.19 13.50 -3.90
CA ALA A 208 -11.65 13.69 -2.55
C ALA A 208 -10.11 13.80 -2.53
N VAL A 209 -9.42 13.06 -3.40
CA VAL A 209 -7.96 13.16 -3.55
C VAL A 209 -7.60 14.51 -4.18
N LEU A 210 -8.26 14.90 -5.27
CA LEU A 210 -7.99 16.19 -5.93
C LEU A 210 -8.24 17.37 -4.99
N ASP A 211 -9.35 17.37 -4.25
CA ASP A 211 -9.67 18.37 -3.22
C ASP A 211 -8.59 18.41 -2.13
N ALA A 212 -8.05 17.26 -1.72
CA ALA A 212 -6.96 17.22 -0.75
C ALA A 212 -5.66 17.83 -1.31
N LEU A 213 -5.41 17.73 -2.61
CA LEU A 213 -4.20 18.28 -3.24
C LEU A 213 -4.21 19.82 -3.35
N ASP A 214 -5.35 20.48 -3.18
CA ASP A 214 -5.45 21.95 -3.11
C ASP A 214 -4.83 22.54 -1.82
N ALA A 215 -4.74 21.73 -0.76
CA ALA A 215 -4.07 22.08 0.48
C ALA A 215 -2.53 22.01 0.32
N PRO A 216 -1.73 22.58 1.24
CA PRO A 216 -0.30 22.35 1.24
C PRO A 216 0.02 20.85 1.31
N VAL A 217 0.97 20.40 0.48
CA VAL A 217 1.34 18.99 0.33
C VAL A 217 2.76 18.73 0.84
N VAL A 218 2.90 17.70 1.68
CA VAL A 218 4.19 17.15 2.09
C VAL A 218 4.35 15.78 1.46
N ILE A 219 5.45 15.61 0.72
CA ILE A 219 5.82 14.31 0.17
C ILE A 219 6.72 13.62 1.21
N GLY A 220 6.27 12.46 1.69
CA GLY A 220 7.00 11.67 2.67
C GLY A 220 8.39 11.23 2.19
N PRO A 221 9.31 10.87 3.10
CA PRO A 221 10.61 10.30 2.75
C PRO A 221 10.49 8.83 2.28
N SER A 222 9.62 8.61 1.31
CA SER A 222 9.24 7.34 0.71
C SER A 222 10.06 7.05 -0.55
N ASN A 223 9.91 5.87 -1.14
CA ASN A 223 10.57 5.58 -2.41
C ASN A 223 9.95 6.46 -3.51
N PRO A 224 10.72 7.35 -4.16
CA PRO A 224 10.15 8.24 -5.18
C PRO A 224 9.60 7.48 -6.38
N VAL A 225 10.09 6.26 -6.65
CA VAL A 225 9.68 5.45 -7.79
C VAL A 225 8.41 4.66 -7.46
N THR A 226 8.44 3.78 -6.46
CA THR A 226 7.32 2.84 -6.24
C THR A 226 6.29 3.31 -5.22
N SER A 227 6.62 4.30 -4.38
CA SER A 227 5.64 4.84 -3.41
C SER A 227 4.95 6.11 -3.91
N ILE A 228 5.67 6.98 -4.62
CA ILE A 228 5.11 8.24 -5.15
C ILE A 228 4.80 8.13 -6.64
N GLY A 229 5.60 7.39 -7.41
CA GLY A 229 5.40 7.22 -8.85
C GLY A 229 4.00 6.73 -9.25
N PRO A 230 3.38 5.74 -8.56
CA PRO A 230 2.02 5.33 -8.90
C PRO A 230 0.99 6.45 -8.78
N MET A 231 1.16 7.36 -7.82
CA MET A 231 0.28 8.53 -7.66
C MET A 231 0.47 9.53 -8.79
N LEU A 232 1.73 9.80 -9.18
CA LEU A 232 2.06 10.72 -10.27
C LEU A 232 1.61 10.19 -11.64
N ALA A 233 1.51 8.88 -11.78
CA ALA A 233 1.03 8.23 -13.01
C ALA A 233 -0.49 8.41 -13.24
N LEU A 234 -1.25 8.83 -12.23
CA LEU A 234 -2.68 9.09 -12.35
C LEU A 234 -2.93 10.45 -13.03
N ASP A 235 -3.84 10.47 -14.01
CA ASP A 235 -4.15 11.70 -14.75
C ASP A 235 -4.65 12.80 -13.80
N GLY A 236 -4.12 14.01 -13.98
CA GLY A 236 -4.44 15.18 -13.16
C GLY A 236 -3.65 15.32 -11.84
N VAL A 237 -2.99 14.28 -11.31
CA VAL A 237 -2.26 14.40 -10.04
C VAL A 237 -1.03 15.30 -10.16
N GLU A 238 -0.23 15.17 -11.23
CA GLU A 238 0.90 16.07 -11.45
C GLU A 238 0.46 17.53 -11.63
N ALA A 239 -0.65 17.77 -12.34
CA ALA A 239 -1.19 19.11 -12.55
C ALA A 239 -1.73 19.72 -11.25
N ALA A 240 -2.46 18.95 -10.44
CA ALA A 240 -2.93 19.36 -9.11
C ALA A 240 -1.74 19.63 -8.17
N LEU A 241 -0.74 18.74 -8.24
CA LEU A 241 0.68 18.96 -7.99
C LEU A 241 1.02 20.43 -8.22
N GLU A 242 1.34 20.73 -9.47
CA GLU A 242 1.83 21.99 -10.02
C GLU A 242 1.01 23.24 -9.67
N ALA A 243 -0.30 23.14 -9.51
CA ALA A 243 -1.17 24.25 -9.09
C ALA A 243 -0.91 24.69 -7.64
N THR A 244 -0.53 23.77 -6.75
CA THR A 244 -0.28 24.05 -5.33
C THR A 244 1.04 24.78 -5.13
N THR A 245 1.06 26.11 -5.32
CA THR A 245 2.26 26.98 -5.43
C THR A 245 3.44 26.67 -4.47
N GLY A 246 4.68 26.86 -4.94
CA GLY A 246 5.94 26.36 -4.36
C GLY A 246 6.35 26.72 -2.92
N ARG A 247 5.56 27.49 -2.15
CA ARG A 247 5.73 27.59 -0.67
C ARG A 247 4.84 26.59 0.09
N ARG A 248 3.98 25.88 -0.62
CA ARG A 248 3.00 24.92 -0.11
C ARG A 248 3.36 23.46 -0.44
N ARG A 249 4.53 23.21 -1.04
CA ARG A 249 5.08 21.87 -1.27
C ARG A 249 6.42 21.68 -0.59
N LEU A 250 6.56 20.59 0.15
CA LEU A 250 7.81 20.19 0.78
C LEU A 250 8.05 18.71 0.55
N ALA A 251 9.15 18.37 -0.11
CA ALA A 251 9.64 17.00 -0.20
C ALA A 251 10.70 16.75 0.88
N VAL A 252 10.51 15.72 1.71
CA VAL A 252 11.47 15.36 2.74
C VAL A 252 12.41 14.29 2.20
N ARG A 253 13.70 14.63 2.03
CA ARG A 253 14.71 13.66 1.58
C ARG A 253 15.23 12.84 2.76
N ARG A 254 15.23 11.51 2.64
CA ARG A 254 15.97 10.62 3.57
C ARG A 254 17.47 10.91 3.44
N GLY A 255 18.13 11.27 4.54
CA GLY A 255 19.60 11.38 4.57
C GLY A 255 20.29 10.04 4.31
N PRO A 256 21.56 10.01 3.89
CA PRO A 256 22.29 8.76 3.68
C PRO A 256 22.38 8.00 5.01
N ARG A 257 21.76 6.83 5.12
CA ARG A 257 21.97 5.94 6.26
C ARG A 257 23.30 5.19 6.06
N LEU A 258 24.23 5.42 6.97
CA LEU A 258 25.36 4.52 7.26
C LEU A 258 24.79 3.18 7.76
N PHE A 259 24.45 2.27 6.85
CA PHE A 259 24.31 0.86 7.20
C PHE A 259 25.71 0.24 7.24
N ARG A 260 26.29 0.16 8.45
CA ARG A 260 27.29 -0.88 8.72
C ARG A 260 26.51 -2.17 8.93
N ALA A 261 26.55 -3.07 7.95
CA ALA A 261 26.25 -4.47 8.19
C ALA A 261 27.26 -4.98 9.24
N GLY A 262 26.75 -5.49 10.35
CA GLY A 262 27.55 -6.20 11.33
C GLY A 262 28.09 -7.49 10.71
N SER A 263 29.35 -7.77 11.04
CA SER A 263 30.09 -9.02 10.80
C SER A 263 29.43 -10.24 11.41
#